data_AF-A0A2V2EMR3-F1
#
_entry.id   AF-A0A2V2EMR3-F1
#
_cell.length_a   1.000
_cell.length_b   1.000
_cell.length_c   1.000
_cell.angle_alpha   90.00
_cell.angle_beta   90.00
_cell.angle_gamma   90.00
#
_symmetry.space_group_name_H-M   'P 1'
#
loop_
_entity.id
_entity.type
_entity.pdbx_description
1 polymer ?
#
loop_
_entity_poly.entity_id
_entity_poly.type
_entity_poly.pdbx_seq_one_letter_code
_entity_poly.pdbx_strand_id
1 'polypeptide(L)'
;MQSSLIVANYSIRTDNAQISGGNFPLWLTDFFSERGRVHSRHAHILDFDVLRLGRKVMENNPKAGSFEFGVVGITEIGKERGNNLELKEVKKGTDEANQKNDLFNSWLKMCRHSATVDNFPFIKVFTDEQRPESWGADARDLCDVIHIVSSGDMRLTLPLYMIEEMISEWAFNRFIRLYEDFRFRRGDNTLLVHVLKSVTAWLWRRNIRVYNRYGYSILKIEKERGTMDGKVENKKYFIMNAKIYSRRFATDCFSDYFNDMAKRSGAGLNDYREYVNEKATVAELKQQNSYFINALYKEDDAA
;
A
#
# COMPACT_ATOMS: atom_id res chain seq x y z
N MET A 1 -3.36 13.01 -16.15
CA MET A 1 -2.82 12.04 -15.18
C MET A 1 -1.68 11.26 -15.84
N GLN A 2 -0.51 11.16 -15.20
CA GLN A 2 0.68 10.58 -15.86
C GLN A 2 0.69 9.04 -15.92
N SER A 3 0.09 8.35 -14.94
CA SER A 3 -0.17 6.90 -14.96
C SER A 3 -1.16 6.55 -13.86
N SER A 4 -1.88 5.43 -13.98
CA SER A 4 -2.60 4.85 -12.84
C SER A 4 -1.61 4.25 -11.85
N LEU A 5 -1.78 4.49 -10.54
CA LEU A 5 -0.97 3.80 -9.52
C LEU A 5 -1.55 2.44 -9.13
N ILE A 6 -2.56 1.97 -9.88
CA ILE A 6 -3.31 0.76 -9.62
C ILE A 6 -2.86 -0.31 -10.62
N VAL A 7 -2.49 -1.48 -10.10
CA VAL A 7 -2.22 -2.70 -10.86
C VAL A 7 -3.25 -3.74 -10.43
N ALA A 8 -4.08 -4.23 -11.35
CA ALA A 8 -5.17 -5.13 -10.99
C ALA A 8 -5.49 -6.21 -12.03
N ASN A 9 -6.07 -7.33 -11.59
CA ASN A 9 -6.57 -8.39 -12.48
C ASN A 9 -7.96 -8.07 -13.08
N TYR A 10 -8.51 -6.91 -12.75
CA TYR A 10 -9.72 -6.34 -13.34
C TYR A 10 -9.49 -4.86 -13.66
N SER A 11 -10.30 -4.32 -14.57
CA SER A 11 -10.18 -2.91 -14.96
C SER A 11 -10.77 -2.01 -13.88
N ILE A 12 -10.00 -1.01 -13.47
CA ILE A 12 -10.44 0.07 -12.59
C ILE A 12 -10.22 1.38 -13.31
N ARG A 13 -11.30 2.10 -13.59
CA ARG A 13 -11.21 3.43 -14.19
C ARG A 13 -10.86 4.45 -13.11
N THR A 14 -9.79 5.20 -13.33
CA THR A 14 -9.39 6.33 -12.50
C THR A 14 -9.64 7.61 -13.27
N ASP A 15 -10.56 8.39 -12.74
CA ASP A 15 -11.00 9.65 -13.31
C ASP A 15 -10.38 10.79 -12.51
N ASN A 16 -9.48 11.56 -13.13
CA ASN A 16 -8.87 12.72 -12.47
C ASN A 16 -8.78 13.89 -13.45
N ALA A 17 -9.31 15.04 -13.05
CA ALA A 17 -9.22 16.27 -13.83
C ALA A 17 -8.30 17.28 -13.12
N GLN A 18 -7.30 17.78 -13.84
CA GLN A 18 -6.50 18.88 -13.35
C GLN A 18 -7.30 20.18 -13.53
N ILE A 19 -7.68 20.81 -12.43
CA ILE A 19 -8.28 22.13 -12.44
C ILE A 19 -7.15 23.14 -12.27
N SER A 20 -6.97 24.04 -13.23
CA SER A 20 -5.99 25.11 -13.12
C SER A 20 -6.54 26.41 -13.69
N GLY A 21 -6.44 27.49 -12.92
CA GLY A 21 -6.62 28.86 -13.39
C GLY A 21 -5.35 29.50 -13.96
N GLY A 22 -4.31 28.69 -14.25
CA GLY A 22 -2.98 29.15 -14.69
C GLY A 22 -1.94 29.27 -13.57
N ASN A 23 -2.30 28.96 -12.32
CA ASN A 23 -1.41 29.03 -11.14
C ASN A 23 -1.28 27.64 -10.48
N PHE A 24 -1.59 27.52 -9.18
CA PHE A 24 -1.49 26.26 -8.46
C PHE A 24 -2.56 25.28 -8.96
N PRO A 25 -2.17 24.11 -9.51
CA PRO A 25 -3.13 23.15 -10.02
C PRO A 25 -3.79 22.40 -8.87
N LEU A 26 -5.12 22.33 -8.89
CA LEU A 26 -5.91 21.43 -8.05
C LEU A 26 -6.29 20.20 -8.86
N TRP A 27 -6.60 19.10 -8.16
CA TRP A 27 -7.03 17.86 -8.79
C TRP A 27 -8.44 17.54 -8.33
N LEU A 28 -9.33 17.34 -9.30
CA LEU A 28 -10.70 16.90 -9.07
C LEU A 28 -10.75 15.38 -9.23
N THR A 29 -10.81 14.71 -8.09
CA THR A 29 -10.94 13.24 -7.99
C THR A 29 -12.34 12.81 -7.59
N ASP A 30 -13.26 13.75 -7.38
CA ASP A 30 -14.65 13.46 -7.01
C ASP A 30 -15.34 12.62 -8.11
N PHE A 31 -16.16 11.66 -7.70
CA PHE A 31 -16.85 10.75 -8.61
C PHE A 31 -18.12 11.38 -9.23
N PHE A 32 -18.76 12.32 -8.53
CA PHE A 32 -20.11 12.77 -8.89
C PHE A 32 -20.17 14.07 -9.71
N SER A 33 -19.06 14.80 -9.83
CA SER A 33 -19.05 16.18 -10.32
C SER A 33 -19.21 16.35 -11.84
N GLU A 34 -18.79 15.38 -12.68
CA GLU A 34 -18.86 15.52 -14.14
C GLU A 34 -19.18 14.20 -14.86
N ARG A 35 -20.18 14.23 -15.75
CA ARG A 35 -20.50 13.11 -16.65
C ARG A 35 -19.56 13.11 -17.85
N GLY A 36 -18.65 12.14 -17.92
CA GLY A 36 -17.82 11.88 -19.11
C GLY A 36 -16.49 12.65 -19.11
N ARG A 37 -15.56 12.27 -18.23
CA ARG A 37 -14.22 12.86 -18.20
C ARG A 37 -13.37 12.38 -19.37
N VAL A 38 -12.79 13.34 -20.09
CA VAL A 38 -11.98 13.14 -21.32
C VAL A 38 -10.59 12.53 -21.03
N HIS A 39 -10.15 12.53 -19.77
CA HIS A 39 -8.83 12.07 -19.35
C HIS A 39 -8.87 10.99 -18.27
N SER A 40 -9.70 9.97 -18.47
CA SER A 40 -9.71 8.75 -17.66
C SER A 40 -8.58 7.81 -18.05
N ARG A 41 -7.92 7.18 -17.08
CA ARG A 41 -7.00 6.06 -17.33
C ARG A 41 -7.49 4.82 -16.59
N HIS A 42 -7.13 3.64 -17.08
CA HIS A 42 -7.47 2.40 -16.40
C HIS A 42 -6.28 1.89 -15.59
N ALA A 43 -6.54 0.97 -14.67
CA ALA A 43 -5.51 0.21 -13.98
C ALA A 43 -4.58 -0.51 -14.97
N HIS A 44 -3.34 -0.70 -14.55
CA HIS A 44 -2.41 -1.58 -15.23
C HIS A 44 -2.84 -3.03 -15.06
N ILE A 45 -2.66 -3.84 -16.10
CA ILE A 45 -2.92 -5.27 -16.09
C ILE A 45 -1.94 -5.92 -15.11
N LEU A 46 -2.48 -6.60 -14.10
CA LEU A 46 -1.67 -7.33 -13.13
C LEU A 46 -1.08 -8.58 -13.76
N ASP A 47 0.24 -8.62 -13.85
CA ASP A 47 1.01 -9.82 -14.11
C ASP A 47 1.40 -10.46 -12.77
N PHE A 48 0.85 -11.63 -12.47
CA PHE A 48 1.09 -12.32 -11.20
C PHE A 48 2.55 -12.74 -11.01
N ASP A 49 3.33 -12.94 -12.08
CA ASP A 49 4.75 -13.30 -11.98
C ASP A 49 5.61 -12.17 -11.39
N VAL A 50 5.12 -10.93 -11.46
CA VAL A 50 5.78 -9.78 -10.83
C VAL A 50 5.72 -9.89 -9.30
N LEU A 51 4.66 -10.50 -8.77
CA LEU A 51 4.43 -10.66 -7.34
C LEU A 51 5.01 -11.99 -6.79
N ARG A 52 5.43 -12.91 -7.67
CA ARG A 52 6.00 -14.22 -7.29
C ARG A 52 7.51 -14.10 -7.10
N LEU A 53 7.99 -14.35 -5.88
CA LEU A 53 9.44 -14.35 -5.56
C LEU A 53 10.14 -15.66 -5.97
N GLY A 54 9.39 -16.74 -6.12
CA GLY A 54 9.89 -18.07 -6.44
C GLY A 54 9.77 -18.41 -7.91
N ARG A 55 9.22 -19.59 -8.20
CA ARG A 55 8.92 -20.01 -9.58
C ARG A 55 7.83 -19.12 -10.19
N LYS A 56 7.94 -18.93 -11.51
CA LYS A 56 7.07 -18.08 -12.33
C LYS A 56 6.45 -18.90 -13.44
N VAL A 57 5.25 -18.52 -13.86
CA VAL A 57 4.53 -19.19 -14.95
C VAL A 57 5.20 -18.91 -16.28
N MET A 58 5.61 -17.67 -16.53
CA MET A 58 6.45 -17.30 -17.67
C MET A 58 7.92 -17.39 -17.28
N GLU A 59 8.65 -18.28 -17.98
CA GLU A 59 10.09 -18.42 -17.80
C GLU A 59 10.81 -17.12 -18.24
N ASN A 60 11.67 -16.58 -17.35
CA ASN A 60 12.41 -15.33 -17.56
C ASN A 60 11.54 -14.12 -17.94
N ASN A 61 10.40 -13.95 -17.28
CA ASN A 61 9.55 -12.77 -17.47
C ASN A 61 10.36 -11.45 -17.25
N PRO A 62 10.43 -10.55 -18.26
CA PRO A 62 11.22 -9.32 -18.18
C PRO A 62 10.70 -8.34 -17.12
N LYS A 63 9.42 -8.45 -16.74
CA LYS A 63 8.80 -7.57 -15.74
C LYS A 63 8.94 -8.12 -14.32
N ALA A 64 9.51 -9.29 -14.14
CA ALA A 64 9.52 -9.90 -12.83
C ALA A 64 10.30 -9.05 -11.82
N GLY A 65 9.68 -8.78 -10.67
CA GLY A 65 10.28 -7.98 -9.61
C GLY A 65 10.34 -6.47 -9.87
N SER A 66 9.64 -5.97 -10.91
CA SER A 66 9.58 -4.53 -11.22
C SER A 66 8.54 -3.74 -10.41
N PHE A 67 7.70 -4.40 -9.62
CA PHE A 67 6.69 -3.72 -8.81
C PHE A 67 7.30 -3.19 -7.50
N GLU A 68 7.44 -1.87 -7.41
CA GLU A 68 8.05 -1.19 -6.26
C GLU A 68 7.03 -0.56 -5.31
N PHE A 69 6.00 0.13 -5.84
CA PHE A 69 5.00 0.85 -5.07
C PHE A 69 3.68 1.00 -5.85
N GLY A 70 2.57 1.16 -5.11
CA GLY A 70 1.24 1.35 -5.69
C GLY A 70 0.17 0.52 -5.02
N VAL A 71 -0.99 0.44 -5.67
CA VAL A 71 -2.14 -0.32 -5.19
C VAL A 71 -2.31 -1.56 -6.06
N VAL A 72 -2.27 -2.74 -5.45
CA VAL A 72 -2.56 -4.01 -6.12
C VAL A 72 -4.01 -4.40 -5.82
N GLY A 73 -4.83 -4.56 -6.86
CA GLY A 73 -6.21 -5.02 -6.75
C GLY A 73 -6.37 -6.44 -7.28
N ILE A 74 -6.85 -7.38 -6.46
CA ILE A 74 -7.05 -8.77 -6.87
C ILE A 74 -8.47 -9.20 -6.52
N THR A 75 -9.30 -9.47 -7.53
CA THR A 75 -10.57 -10.16 -7.32
C THR A 75 -10.35 -11.67 -7.35
N GLU A 76 -11.12 -12.41 -6.55
CA GLU A 76 -11.15 -13.87 -6.57
C GLU A 76 -9.78 -14.50 -6.22
N ILE A 77 -9.09 -13.95 -5.21
CA ILE A 77 -7.76 -14.42 -4.81
C ILE A 77 -7.76 -15.88 -4.37
N GLY A 78 -8.85 -16.38 -3.77
CA GLY A 78 -8.96 -17.79 -3.36
C GLY A 78 -8.98 -18.75 -4.54
N LYS A 79 -9.49 -18.35 -5.72
CA LYS A 79 -9.40 -19.17 -6.94
C LYS A 79 -7.99 -19.21 -7.51
N GLU A 80 -7.27 -18.09 -7.42
CA GLU A 80 -5.86 -18.02 -7.84
C GLU A 80 -4.94 -18.84 -6.91
N ARG A 81 -5.18 -18.76 -5.60
CA ARG A 81 -4.35 -19.42 -4.59
C ARG A 81 -4.78 -20.86 -4.28
N GLY A 82 -6.04 -21.21 -4.50
CA GLY A 82 -6.61 -22.51 -4.14
C GLY A 82 -6.72 -22.73 -2.62
N ASN A 83 -7.51 -23.73 -2.25
CA ASN A 83 -7.67 -24.12 -0.85
C ASN A 83 -6.55 -25.06 -0.38
N ASN A 84 -6.24 -25.04 0.92
CA ASN A 84 -5.28 -25.98 1.51
C ASN A 84 -5.62 -27.47 1.25
N LEU A 85 -6.90 -27.80 1.06
CA LEU A 85 -7.35 -29.15 0.72
C LEU A 85 -7.02 -29.52 -0.73
N GLU A 86 -7.29 -28.63 -1.68
CA GLU A 86 -7.00 -28.80 -3.11
C GLU A 86 -5.49 -28.85 -3.36
N LEU A 87 -4.73 -28.05 -2.61
CA LEU A 87 -3.28 -27.99 -2.70
C LEU A 87 -2.57 -29.19 -2.04
N LYS A 88 -3.27 -30.17 -1.43
CA LYS A 88 -2.59 -31.29 -0.74
C LYS A 88 -1.68 -32.10 -1.67
N GLU A 89 -2.11 -32.28 -2.91
CA GLU A 89 -1.40 -33.11 -3.91
C GLU A 89 -0.26 -32.34 -4.60
N VAL A 90 -0.32 -31.01 -4.58
CA VAL A 90 0.71 -30.15 -5.16
C VAL A 90 1.98 -30.22 -4.32
N LYS A 91 3.11 -30.58 -4.94
CA LYS A 91 4.42 -30.66 -4.28
C LYS A 91 5.25 -29.42 -4.57
N LYS A 92 6.05 -28.98 -3.58
CA LYS A 92 6.96 -27.83 -3.73
C LYS A 92 8.13 -28.11 -4.70
N GLY A 93 8.52 -29.37 -4.85
CA GLY A 93 9.67 -29.78 -5.65
C GLY A 93 9.37 -30.03 -7.14
N THR A 94 8.19 -29.66 -7.64
CA THR A 94 7.91 -29.73 -9.08
C THR A 94 8.63 -28.63 -9.83
N ASP A 95 9.04 -28.92 -11.07
CA ASP A 95 9.68 -27.93 -11.95
C ASP A 95 8.70 -26.87 -12.43
N GLU A 96 7.42 -27.23 -12.61
CA GLU A 96 6.34 -26.30 -12.96
C GLU A 96 6.00 -25.36 -11.79
N ALA A 97 5.68 -24.10 -12.13
CA ALA A 97 5.24 -23.10 -11.18
C ALA A 97 3.87 -23.45 -10.60
N ASN A 98 3.76 -23.37 -9.28
CA ASN A 98 2.55 -23.67 -8.52
C ASN A 98 2.46 -22.80 -7.26
N GLN A 99 1.32 -22.86 -6.59
CA GLN A 99 1.01 -22.02 -5.43
C GLN A 99 1.91 -22.28 -4.21
N LYS A 100 2.66 -23.40 -4.17
CA LYS A 100 3.59 -23.74 -3.07
C LYS A 100 5.05 -23.38 -3.35
N ASN A 101 5.46 -23.25 -4.62
CA ASN A 101 6.84 -22.97 -5.03
C ASN A 101 7.04 -21.54 -5.59
N ASP A 102 5.96 -20.77 -5.74
CA ASP A 102 5.97 -19.40 -6.25
C ASP A 102 6.32 -18.32 -5.22
N LEU A 103 6.33 -18.67 -3.92
CA LEU A 103 6.62 -17.78 -2.79
C LEU A 103 5.76 -16.49 -2.78
N PHE A 104 4.57 -16.51 -3.38
CA PHE A 104 3.66 -15.35 -3.38
C PHE A 104 3.22 -14.95 -1.96
N ASN A 105 3.00 -15.92 -1.07
CA ASN A 105 2.68 -15.65 0.33
C ASN A 105 3.82 -14.94 1.06
N SER A 106 5.08 -15.27 0.73
CA SER A 106 6.26 -14.58 1.28
C SER A 106 6.36 -13.15 0.75
N TRP A 107 6.00 -12.93 -0.53
CA TRP A 107 5.90 -11.58 -1.09
C TRP A 107 4.88 -10.74 -0.34
N LEU A 108 3.65 -11.23 -0.16
CA LEU A 108 2.61 -10.52 0.61
C LEU A 108 3.07 -10.15 2.02
N LYS A 109 3.85 -11.02 2.68
CA LYS A 109 4.40 -10.77 4.03
C LYS A 109 5.43 -9.63 4.05
N MET A 110 6.21 -9.47 2.98
CA MET A 110 7.36 -8.56 2.94
C MET A 110 7.13 -7.29 2.12
N CYS A 111 6.11 -7.24 1.26
CA CYS A 111 5.93 -6.18 0.27
C CYS A 111 5.85 -4.77 0.89
N ARG A 112 5.41 -4.65 2.15
CA ARG A 112 5.39 -3.36 2.87
C ARG A 112 6.78 -2.74 3.08
N HIS A 113 7.85 -3.51 2.91
CA HIS A 113 9.23 -3.03 3.04
C HIS A 113 9.82 -2.51 1.72
N SER A 114 9.19 -2.73 0.56
CA SER A 114 9.80 -2.31 -0.71
C SER A 114 9.76 -0.79 -0.90
N ALA A 115 8.69 -0.13 -0.46
CA ALA A 115 8.52 1.31 -0.60
C ALA A 115 7.94 1.94 0.67
N THR A 116 8.83 2.50 1.48
CA THR A 116 8.52 3.27 2.69
C THR A 116 8.90 4.73 2.47
N VAL A 117 7.98 5.66 2.71
CA VAL A 117 8.29 7.10 2.80
C VAL A 117 7.87 7.57 4.18
N ASP A 118 8.80 8.18 4.92
CA ASP A 118 8.62 8.59 6.32
C ASP A 118 8.11 7.48 7.25
N ASN A 119 8.58 6.24 7.05
CA ASN A 119 8.16 5.02 7.74
C ASN A 119 6.71 4.57 7.45
N PHE A 120 6.06 5.17 6.44
CA PHE A 120 4.76 4.73 5.97
C PHE A 120 4.92 3.88 4.70
N PRO A 121 4.35 2.66 4.63
CA PRO A 121 4.41 1.82 3.44
C PRO A 121 3.44 2.34 2.36
N PHE A 122 3.96 2.56 1.15
CA PHE A 122 3.18 3.04 0.00
C PHE A 122 2.59 1.93 -0.88
N ILE A 123 2.73 0.67 -0.46
CA ILE A 123 2.02 -0.45 -1.07
C ILE A 123 0.76 -0.78 -0.30
N LYS A 124 -0.34 -0.94 -1.03
CA LYS A 124 -1.57 -1.53 -0.52
C LYS A 124 -2.03 -2.65 -1.45
N VAL A 125 -2.37 -3.79 -0.86
CA VAL A 125 -2.96 -4.92 -1.60
C VAL A 125 -4.40 -5.06 -1.13
N PHE A 126 -5.33 -4.92 -2.07
CA PHE A 126 -6.75 -5.18 -1.86
C PHE A 126 -7.12 -6.48 -2.53
N THR A 127 -7.70 -7.39 -1.77
CA THR A 127 -8.14 -8.69 -2.27
C THR A 127 -9.61 -8.92 -1.94
N ASP A 128 -10.36 -9.41 -2.91
CA ASP A 128 -11.75 -9.86 -2.70
C ASP A 128 -11.80 -11.39 -2.59
N GLU A 129 -12.50 -11.87 -1.55
CA GLU A 129 -12.69 -13.28 -1.25
C GLU A 129 -14.07 -13.50 -0.62
N GLN A 130 -14.86 -14.42 -1.17
CA GLN A 130 -16.23 -14.68 -0.70
C GLN A 130 -16.26 -15.42 0.64
N ARG A 131 -15.23 -16.22 0.94
CA ARG A 131 -15.09 -16.92 2.22
C ARG A 131 -13.66 -16.77 2.73
N PRO A 132 -13.39 -15.95 3.76
CA PRO A 132 -12.04 -15.77 4.29
C PRO A 132 -11.36 -17.08 4.76
N GLU A 133 -12.13 -18.16 4.94
CA GLU A 133 -11.68 -19.48 5.39
C GLU A 133 -11.09 -20.35 4.29
N SER A 134 -11.42 -20.05 3.03
CA SER A 134 -10.93 -20.77 1.85
C SER A 134 -9.45 -20.41 1.60
N TRP A 135 -9.11 -19.14 1.79
CA TRP A 135 -7.76 -18.65 1.62
C TRP A 135 -6.82 -19.29 2.64
N GLY A 136 -5.69 -19.84 2.16
CA GLY A 136 -4.76 -20.63 2.97
C GLY A 136 -4.46 -19.98 4.32
N ALA A 137 -4.44 -20.79 5.39
CA ALA A 137 -4.29 -20.31 6.78
C ALA A 137 -3.13 -19.31 6.96
N ASP A 138 -2.05 -19.49 6.21
CA ASP A 138 -0.87 -18.61 6.14
C ASP A 138 -1.16 -17.17 5.70
N ALA A 139 -2.26 -16.97 4.95
CA ALA A 139 -2.82 -15.71 4.46
C ALA A 139 -3.89 -15.12 5.41
N ARG A 140 -4.54 -15.97 6.23
CA ARG A 140 -5.55 -15.59 7.24
C ARG A 140 -4.94 -15.21 8.59
N ASP A 141 -3.84 -15.88 8.97
CA ASP A 141 -2.98 -15.54 10.13
C ASP A 141 -2.19 -14.22 9.94
N LEU A 142 -2.33 -13.58 8.77
CA LEU A 142 -1.83 -12.22 8.50
C LEU A 142 -2.70 -11.11 9.12
N CYS A 143 -3.77 -11.47 9.82
CA CYS A 143 -4.38 -10.64 10.86
C CYS A 143 -3.79 -11.06 12.22
N ASP A 144 -2.83 -10.27 12.69
CA ASP A 144 -2.09 -10.35 13.96
C ASP A 144 -2.16 -11.65 14.76
N VAL A 145 -1.08 -12.45 14.73
CA VAL A 145 -0.60 -13.14 15.95
C VAL A 145 0.90 -12.95 16.13
N ILE A 146 1.28 -11.68 16.35
CA ILE A 146 2.10 -11.33 17.50
C ILE A 146 1.11 -10.73 18.47
N HIS A 147 1.05 -11.20 19.73
CA HIS A 147 0.11 -10.68 20.71
C HIS A 147 0.42 -9.21 21.07
N ILE A 148 -0.12 -8.29 20.26
CA ILE A 148 -0.27 -6.87 20.53
C ILE A 148 -1.78 -6.60 20.52
N VAL A 149 -2.38 -6.72 21.69
CA VAL A 149 -3.84 -6.70 21.97
C VAL A 149 -4.52 -5.41 21.51
N SER A 150 -3.77 -4.32 21.36
CA SER A 150 -4.24 -3.04 20.80
C SER A 150 -3.05 -2.11 20.63
N SER A 151 -2.95 -1.41 19.50
CA SER A 151 -2.20 -0.15 19.42
C SER A 151 -3.14 0.99 19.81
N GLY A 152 -2.76 1.75 20.84
CA GLY A 152 -3.47 2.97 21.19
C GLY A 152 -3.02 4.12 20.29
N ASP A 153 -3.91 5.10 20.08
CA ASP A 153 -3.59 6.33 19.37
C ASP A 153 -2.35 7.02 19.94
N MET A 154 -1.67 7.79 19.09
CA MET A 154 -0.51 8.59 19.48
C MET A 154 -0.93 9.60 20.56
N ARG A 155 -0.22 9.59 21.69
CA ARG A 155 -0.41 10.52 22.81
C ARG A 155 0.86 11.30 23.07
N LEU A 156 0.72 12.45 23.71
CA LEU A 156 1.83 13.29 24.11
C LEU A 156 2.08 13.19 25.62
N THR A 157 3.34 13.08 26.02
CA THR A 157 3.73 13.08 27.44
C THR A 157 3.79 14.47 28.06
N LEU A 158 3.83 15.54 27.25
CA LEU A 158 3.98 16.91 27.74
C LEU A 158 2.65 17.40 28.34
N PRO A 159 2.61 17.76 29.64
CA PRO A 159 1.39 18.26 30.26
C PRO A 159 0.98 19.60 29.64
N LEU A 160 -0.34 19.83 29.52
CA LEU A 160 -0.96 21.07 29.04
C LEU A 160 -0.66 21.48 27.58
N TYR A 161 0.07 20.65 26.82
CA TYR A 161 0.36 20.95 25.41
C TYR A 161 -0.88 20.96 24.50
N MET A 162 -1.99 20.38 24.97
CA MET A 162 -3.27 20.36 24.26
C MET A 162 -3.71 21.76 23.78
N ILE A 163 -3.42 22.82 24.57
CA ILE A 163 -3.76 24.20 24.18
C ILE A 163 -2.88 24.66 23.00
N GLU A 164 -1.57 24.44 23.07
CA GLU A 164 -0.64 24.79 21.98
C GLU A 164 -0.95 23.99 20.72
N GLU A 165 -1.28 22.72 20.86
CA GLU A 165 -1.70 21.84 19.77
C GLU A 165 -2.98 22.35 19.10
N MET A 166 -4.02 22.66 19.88
CA MET A 166 -5.27 23.20 19.37
C MET A 166 -5.06 24.52 18.61
N ILE A 167 -4.22 25.42 19.14
CA ILE A 167 -3.87 26.67 18.46
C ILE A 167 -3.12 26.39 17.15
N SER A 168 -2.16 25.45 17.17
CA SER A 168 -1.40 25.08 15.99
C SER A 168 -2.29 24.46 14.90
N GLU A 169 -3.19 23.56 15.27
CA GLU A 169 -4.10 22.89 14.34
C GLU A 169 -5.12 23.88 13.78
N TRP A 170 -5.71 24.73 14.62
CA TRP A 170 -6.62 25.79 14.18
C TRP A 170 -5.94 26.76 13.19
N ALA A 171 -4.74 27.24 13.54
CA ALA A 171 -3.98 28.16 12.69
C ALA A 171 -3.61 27.51 11.35
N PHE A 172 -3.17 26.25 11.37
CA PHE A 172 -2.81 25.50 10.16
C PHE A 172 -4.02 25.25 9.27
N ASN A 173 -5.11 24.71 9.81
CA ASN A 173 -6.33 24.41 9.04
C ASN A 173 -6.98 25.67 8.46
N ARG A 174 -6.93 26.80 9.17
CA ARG A 174 -7.42 28.08 8.65
C ARG A 174 -6.51 28.62 7.54
N PHE A 175 -5.20 28.52 7.72
CA PHE A 175 -4.23 29.01 6.74
C PHE A 175 -4.21 28.17 5.47
N ILE A 176 -4.27 26.83 5.57
CA ILE A 176 -4.18 25.96 4.38
C ILE A 176 -5.35 26.21 3.42
N ARG A 177 -6.58 26.33 3.95
CA ARG A 177 -7.77 26.67 3.14
C ARG A 177 -7.60 28.02 2.43
N LEU A 178 -7.13 29.03 3.16
CA LEU A 178 -6.88 30.37 2.59
C LEU A 178 -5.76 30.33 1.53
N TYR A 179 -4.68 29.60 1.82
CA TYR A 179 -3.50 29.52 0.97
C TYR A 179 -3.77 28.74 -0.32
N GLU A 180 -4.53 27.65 -0.25
CA GLU A 180 -5.01 26.88 -1.40
C GLU A 180 -5.85 27.75 -2.33
N ASP A 181 -6.88 28.43 -1.80
CA ASP A 181 -7.71 29.35 -2.60
C ASP A 181 -6.89 30.50 -3.20
N PHE A 182 -5.99 31.09 -2.41
CA PHE A 182 -5.13 32.19 -2.86
C PHE A 182 -4.20 31.75 -3.99
N ARG A 183 -3.49 30.62 -3.84
CA ARG A 183 -2.56 30.10 -4.83
C ARG A 183 -3.23 29.54 -6.06
N PHE A 184 -4.46 29.04 -5.93
CA PHE A 184 -5.26 28.59 -7.06
C PHE A 184 -5.65 29.78 -7.95
N ARG A 185 -6.10 30.90 -7.35
CA ARG A 185 -6.54 32.09 -8.08
C ARG A 185 -5.40 33.03 -8.51
N ARG A 186 -4.27 33.04 -7.79
CA ARG A 186 -3.15 33.96 -8.02
C ARG A 186 -1.78 33.32 -7.87
N GLY A 187 -0.83 33.78 -8.68
CA GLY A 187 0.58 33.36 -8.64
C GLY A 187 1.51 34.29 -7.85
N ASP A 188 1.04 35.45 -7.41
CA ASP A 188 1.82 36.44 -6.68
C ASP A 188 2.02 36.06 -5.20
N ASN A 189 3.14 36.44 -4.61
CA ASN A 189 3.38 36.28 -3.17
C ASN A 189 3.23 37.65 -2.49
N THR A 190 2.11 37.86 -1.80
CA THR A 190 1.94 39.06 -0.98
C THR A 190 2.73 38.94 0.33
N LEU A 191 3.20 40.07 0.85
CA LEU A 191 3.89 40.13 2.14
C LEU A 191 3.04 39.52 3.27
N LEU A 192 1.73 39.78 3.27
CA LEU A 192 0.80 39.25 4.25
C LEU A 192 0.75 37.72 4.23
N VAL A 193 0.62 37.10 3.04
CA VAL A 193 0.64 35.64 2.90
C VAL A 193 1.98 35.07 3.32
N HIS A 194 3.09 35.75 3.01
CA HIS A 194 4.42 35.33 3.43
C HIS A 194 4.58 35.34 4.96
N VAL A 195 4.07 36.37 5.64
CA VAL A 195 4.08 36.46 7.12
C VAL A 195 3.20 35.37 7.73
N LEU A 196 1.96 35.20 7.24
CA LEU A 196 1.07 34.14 7.72
C LEU A 196 1.66 32.74 7.52
N LYS A 197 2.28 32.50 6.35
CA LYS A 197 3.00 31.25 6.06
C LYS A 197 4.15 31.03 7.04
N SER A 198 4.91 32.07 7.37
CA SER A 198 6.05 31.98 8.27
C SER A 198 5.61 31.66 9.71
N VAL A 199 4.56 32.30 10.19
CA VAL A 199 3.98 32.05 11.53
C VAL A 199 3.39 30.63 11.60
N THR A 200 2.57 30.23 10.64
CA THR A 200 1.99 28.88 10.60
C THR A 200 3.04 27.79 10.44
N ALA A 201 4.06 27.99 9.60
CA ALA A 201 5.18 27.06 9.49
C ALA A 201 6.01 26.99 10.78
N TRP A 202 6.13 28.09 11.53
CA TRP A 202 6.78 28.06 12.84
C TRP A 202 5.98 27.25 13.86
N LEU A 203 4.66 27.46 13.97
CA LEU A 203 3.75 26.69 14.82
C LEU A 203 3.79 25.20 14.47
N TRP A 204 3.62 24.87 13.19
CA TRP A 204 3.65 23.49 12.69
C TRP A 204 4.99 22.79 12.97
N ARG A 205 6.13 23.46 12.71
CA ARG A 205 7.46 22.90 13.00
C ARG A 205 7.71 22.73 14.50
N ARG A 206 7.13 23.57 15.34
CA ARG A 206 7.18 23.40 16.81
C ARG A 206 6.36 22.17 17.20
N ASN A 207 5.14 22.05 16.68
CA ASN A 207 4.25 20.93 16.96
C ASN A 207 4.88 19.58 16.56
N ILE A 208 5.40 19.48 15.33
CA ILE A 208 6.14 18.29 14.87
C ILE A 208 7.32 17.96 15.79
N ARG A 209 8.13 18.95 16.18
CA ARG A 209 9.29 18.71 17.06
C ARG A 209 8.87 18.16 18.43
N VAL A 210 7.76 18.65 18.98
CA VAL A 210 7.23 18.18 20.25
C VAL A 210 6.70 16.74 20.12
N TYR A 211 5.91 16.46 19.09
CA TYR A 211 5.40 15.11 18.82
C TYR A 211 6.51 14.08 18.52
N ASN A 212 7.53 14.47 17.78
CA ASN A 212 8.66 13.59 17.48
C ASN A 212 9.49 13.29 18.72
N ARG A 213 9.58 14.22 19.69
CA ARG A 213 10.40 14.06 20.90
C ARG A 213 9.66 13.42 22.07
N TYR A 214 8.39 13.77 22.27
CA TYR A 214 7.60 13.45 23.46
C TYR A 214 6.34 12.64 23.17
N GLY A 215 6.05 12.37 21.89
CA GLY A 215 4.97 11.50 21.48
C GLY A 215 5.26 10.03 21.75
N TYR A 216 4.23 9.29 22.11
CA TYR A 216 4.29 7.87 22.38
C TYR A 216 2.98 7.17 22.05
N SER A 217 3.06 5.88 21.74
CA SER A 217 1.91 5.01 21.54
C SER A 217 1.95 3.87 22.56
N ILE A 218 0.79 3.49 23.08
CA ILE A 218 0.67 2.41 24.07
C ILE A 218 0.33 1.13 23.34
N LEU A 219 1.18 0.11 23.47
CA LEU A 219 0.90 -1.24 23.01
C LEU A 219 0.61 -2.13 24.20
N LYS A 220 -0.50 -2.84 24.14
CA LYS A 220 -0.80 -3.90 25.10
C LYS A 220 -0.20 -5.18 24.55
N ILE A 221 0.75 -5.77 25.25
CA ILE A 221 1.44 -7.01 24.87
C ILE A 221 0.95 -8.12 25.78
N GLU A 222 0.51 -9.23 25.20
CA GLU A 222 0.25 -10.47 25.93
C GLU A 222 1.46 -11.38 25.81
N LYS A 223 2.02 -11.77 26.95
CA LYS A 223 3.19 -12.67 27.02
C LYS A 223 2.76 -14.01 27.61
N GLU A 224 2.89 -15.07 26.82
CA GLU A 224 2.77 -16.46 27.26
C GLU A 224 4.16 -17.10 27.39
N ARG A 225 4.35 -18.01 28.36
CA ARG A 225 5.57 -18.84 28.43
C ARG A 225 5.49 -19.95 27.38
N GLY A 226 6.60 -20.22 26.69
CA GLY A 226 6.68 -21.25 25.65
C GLY A 226 6.40 -22.71 26.09
N THR A 227 6.07 -22.94 27.37
CA THR A 227 5.53 -24.20 27.89
C THR A 227 4.02 -24.35 27.69
N MET A 228 3.32 -23.35 27.11
CA MET A 228 1.86 -23.36 26.90
C MET A 228 1.07 -23.62 28.21
N ASP A 229 1.52 -23.03 29.32
CA ASP A 229 0.90 -23.17 30.65
C ASP A 229 -0.40 -22.34 30.83
N GLY A 230 -0.93 -21.71 29.78
CA GLY A 230 -2.24 -21.04 29.78
C GLY A 230 -2.36 -19.78 30.66
N LYS A 231 -1.25 -19.27 31.22
CA LYS A 231 -1.21 -18.00 31.96
C LYS A 231 -0.71 -16.88 31.05
N VAL A 232 -1.64 -16.07 30.55
CA VAL A 232 -1.36 -14.90 29.71
C VAL A 232 -1.06 -13.69 30.61
N GLU A 233 0.17 -13.16 30.55
CA GLU A 233 0.53 -11.91 31.23
C GLU A 233 0.28 -10.70 30.32
N ASN A 234 -0.65 -9.84 30.72
CA ASN A 234 -0.91 -8.56 30.06
C ASN A 234 0.07 -7.48 30.52
N LYS A 235 0.90 -6.95 29.61
CA LYS A 235 1.85 -5.85 29.87
C LYS A 235 1.61 -4.67 28.95
N LYS A 236 1.81 -3.45 29.47
CA LYS A 236 1.78 -2.23 28.66
C LYS A 236 3.21 -1.87 28.25
N TYR A 237 3.43 -1.74 26.95
CA TYR A 237 4.67 -1.29 26.36
C TYR A 237 4.46 0.09 25.73
N PHE A 238 5.38 1.02 25.98
CA PHE A 238 5.30 2.39 25.47
C PHE A 238 6.32 2.55 24.35
N ILE A 239 5.84 2.64 23.11
CA ILE A 239 6.69 3.02 21.97
C ILE A 239 6.81 4.54 21.95
N MET A 240 8.04 5.03 22.04
CA MET A 240 8.34 6.47 22.01
C MET A 240 8.79 6.89 20.61
N ASN A 241 8.18 7.94 20.06
CA ASN A 241 8.49 8.46 18.73
C ASN A 241 9.97 8.85 18.59
N ALA A 242 10.55 9.45 19.63
CA ALA A 242 11.97 9.84 19.61
C ALA A 242 12.90 8.64 19.39
N LYS A 243 12.56 7.47 19.94
CA LYS A 243 13.33 6.25 19.75
C LYS A 243 13.20 5.74 18.31
N ILE A 244 12.00 5.78 17.74
CA ILE A 244 11.75 5.41 16.33
C ILE A 244 12.53 6.33 15.39
N TYR A 245 12.30 7.64 15.50
CA TYR A 245 12.90 8.64 14.60
C TYR A 245 14.40 8.87 14.81
N SER A 246 14.98 8.34 15.88
CA SER A 246 16.45 8.36 16.09
C SER A 246 17.23 7.42 15.17
N ARG A 247 16.57 6.74 14.21
CA ARG A 247 17.17 5.78 13.27
C ARG A 247 18.02 4.70 13.95
N ARG A 248 17.67 4.33 15.18
CA ARG A 248 18.34 3.25 15.92
C ARG A 248 18.07 1.89 15.30
N PHE A 249 16.89 1.72 14.72
CA PHE A 249 16.46 0.53 14.02
C PHE A 249 15.65 0.97 12.80
N ALA A 250 15.90 0.34 11.65
CA ALA A 250 15.08 0.50 10.46
C ALA A 250 13.96 -0.54 10.51
N THR A 251 12.70 -0.14 10.35
CA THR A 251 11.57 -1.09 10.34
C THR A 251 11.37 -1.75 8.98
N ASP A 252 12.13 -1.32 7.97
CA ASP A 252 12.17 -1.76 6.58
C ASP A 252 13.44 -2.55 6.24
N CYS A 253 13.80 -3.49 7.10
CA CYS A 253 15.00 -4.32 6.97
C CYS A 253 15.16 -5.06 5.63
N PHE A 254 14.06 -5.29 4.91
CA PHE A 254 14.05 -5.99 3.61
C PHE A 254 13.98 -5.05 2.40
N SER A 255 14.02 -3.73 2.60
CA SER A 255 13.99 -2.75 1.50
C SER A 255 15.09 -2.99 0.48
N ASP A 256 16.32 -3.27 0.92
CA ASP A 256 17.46 -3.54 0.05
C ASP A 256 17.26 -4.77 -0.87
N TYR A 257 16.56 -5.80 -0.38
CA TYR A 257 16.24 -6.97 -1.18
C TYR A 257 15.32 -6.61 -2.36
N PHE A 258 14.27 -5.81 -2.10
CA PHE A 258 13.37 -5.35 -3.15
C PHE A 258 14.04 -4.36 -4.10
N ASN A 259 14.90 -3.47 -3.58
CA ASN A 259 15.65 -2.52 -4.41
C ASN A 259 16.62 -3.22 -5.36
N ASP A 260 17.32 -4.27 -4.91
CA ASP A 260 18.18 -5.10 -5.77
C ASP A 260 17.37 -5.84 -6.85
N MET A 261 16.19 -6.34 -6.49
CA MET A 261 15.28 -6.99 -7.45
C MET A 261 14.79 -6.02 -8.53
N ALA A 262 14.33 -4.83 -8.14
CA ALA A 262 13.81 -3.83 -9.08
C ALA A 262 14.90 -3.33 -10.04
N LYS A 263 16.12 -3.07 -9.53
CA LYS A 263 17.28 -2.69 -10.36
C LYS A 263 17.61 -3.70 -11.46
N ARG A 264 17.37 -5.00 -11.22
CA ARG A 264 17.64 -6.07 -12.19
C ARG A 264 16.56 -6.18 -13.26
N SER A 265 15.33 -5.78 -12.96
CA SER A 265 14.21 -5.89 -13.89
C SER A 265 14.30 -4.91 -15.07
N GLY A 266 14.87 -3.71 -14.83
CA GLY A 266 14.98 -2.66 -15.85
C GLY A 266 13.63 -2.10 -16.35
N ALA A 267 12.52 -2.47 -15.70
CA ALA A 267 11.16 -2.03 -16.00
C ALA A 267 10.55 -1.37 -14.77
N GLY A 268 9.62 -0.45 -14.98
CA GLY A 268 8.85 0.21 -13.93
C GLY A 268 7.36 0.18 -14.20
N LEU A 269 6.59 0.80 -13.31
CA LEU A 269 5.13 0.85 -13.39
C LEU A 269 4.62 1.41 -14.73
N ASN A 270 5.31 2.39 -15.30
CA ASN A 270 4.97 3.00 -16.58
C ASN A 270 5.07 2.03 -17.78
N ASP A 271 5.82 0.94 -17.64
CA ASP A 271 6.00 -0.07 -18.70
C ASP A 271 4.89 -1.14 -18.69
N TYR A 272 3.95 -1.04 -17.75
CA TYR A 272 2.83 -1.95 -17.64
C TYR A 272 1.70 -1.49 -18.56
N ARG A 273 1.07 -2.44 -19.25
CA ARG A 273 -0.08 -2.14 -20.10
C ARG A 273 -1.27 -1.78 -19.23
N GLU A 274 -2.01 -0.76 -19.60
CA GLU A 274 -3.30 -0.40 -19.01
C GLU A 274 -4.43 -1.14 -19.74
N TYR A 275 -5.52 -1.43 -19.04
CA TYR A 275 -6.73 -1.94 -19.70
C TYR A 275 -7.29 -0.90 -20.68
N VAL A 276 -7.82 -1.38 -21.80
CA VAL A 276 -8.43 -0.48 -22.80
C VAL A 276 -9.80 -0.01 -22.36
N ASN A 277 -10.60 -0.90 -21.76
CA ASN A 277 -12.00 -0.67 -21.43
C ASN A 277 -12.33 -1.01 -19.97
N GLU A 278 -13.57 -0.70 -19.55
CA GLU A 278 -14.10 -1.00 -18.21
C GLU A 278 -14.19 -2.50 -17.90
N LYS A 279 -14.16 -3.35 -18.93
CA LYS A 279 -14.10 -4.80 -18.80
C LYS A 279 -12.88 -5.32 -19.52
N ALA A 280 -12.17 -6.24 -18.86
CA ALA A 280 -11.04 -6.93 -19.44
C ALA A 280 -11.49 -7.83 -20.61
N THR A 281 -10.80 -7.72 -21.72
CA THR A 281 -10.91 -8.64 -22.85
C THR A 281 -10.18 -9.95 -22.56
N VAL A 282 -10.53 -11.03 -23.27
CA VAL A 282 -9.85 -12.34 -23.11
C VAL A 282 -8.33 -12.23 -23.34
N ALA A 283 -7.91 -11.41 -24.30
CA ALA A 283 -6.49 -11.18 -24.57
C ALA A 283 -5.77 -10.47 -23.42
N GLU A 284 -6.45 -9.58 -22.71
CA GLU A 284 -5.92 -8.91 -21.51
C GLU A 284 -5.91 -9.86 -20.30
N LEU A 285 -6.92 -10.71 -20.14
CA LEU A 285 -6.95 -11.74 -19.09
C LEU A 285 -5.80 -12.74 -19.24
N LYS A 286 -5.52 -13.20 -20.48
CA LYS A 286 -4.40 -14.13 -20.76
C LYS A 286 -3.03 -13.51 -20.49
N GLN A 287 -2.90 -12.18 -20.45
CA GLN A 287 -1.65 -11.48 -20.12
C GLN A 287 -1.32 -11.46 -18.61
N GLN A 288 -2.22 -11.94 -17.75
CA GLN A 288 -2.04 -11.87 -16.30
C GLN A 288 -1.10 -12.94 -15.73
N ASN A 289 -0.76 -13.99 -16.49
CA ASN A 289 -0.02 -15.16 -15.99
C ASN A 289 -0.64 -15.79 -14.72
N SER A 290 -1.97 -15.71 -14.61
CA SER A 290 -2.80 -16.24 -13.52
C SER A 290 -2.98 -17.75 -13.63
N TYR A 291 -2.87 -18.46 -12.52
CA TYR A 291 -3.20 -19.89 -12.47
C TYR A 291 -4.67 -20.14 -12.78
N PHE A 292 -5.57 -19.32 -12.24
CA PHE A 292 -7.01 -19.46 -12.44
C PHE A 292 -7.43 -19.25 -13.89
N ILE A 293 -6.96 -18.17 -14.53
CA ILE A 293 -7.28 -17.89 -15.94
C ILE A 293 -6.69 -18.96 -16.86
N ASN A 294 -5.46 -19.41 -16.59
CA ASN A 294 -4.84 -20.48 -17.38
C ASN A 294 -5.59 -21.81 -17.24
N ALA A 295 -6.15 -22.12 -16.08
CA ALA A 295 -6.97 -23.32 -15.89
C ALA A 295 -8.26 -23.27 -16.72
N LEU A 296 -8.98 -22.14 -16.70
CA LEU A 296 -10.22 -21.96 -17.46
C LEU A 296 -10.03 -22.18 -18.97
N TYR A 297 -8.93 -21.71 -19.55
CA TYR A 297 -8.68 -21.85 -20.99
C TYR A 297 -7.93 -23.13 -21.37
N LYS A 298 -7.31 -23.85 -20.42
CA LYS A 298 -6.76 -25.19 -20.68
C LYS A 298 -7.86 -26.24 -20.86
N GLU A 299 -9.01 -26.06 -20.22
CA GLU A 299 -10.17 -26.95 -20.39
C GLU A 299 -10.83 -26.78 -21.77
N ASP A 300 -10.84 -25.56 -22.32
CA ASP A 300 -11.38 -25.29 -23.67
C ASP A 300 -10.52 -25.87 -24.81
N ASP A 301 -9.19 -25.95 -24.64
CA ASP A 301 -8.28 -26.53 -25.66
C ASP A 301 -8.27 -28.08 -25.64
N ALA A 302 -8.92 -28.70 -24.64
CA ALA A 302 -9.00 -30.15 -24.47
C ALA A 302 -10.37 -30.76 -24.89
N ALA A 303 -11.29 -29.93 -25.40
CA ALA A 303 -12.60 -30.30 -25.93
C ALA A 303 -12.62 -30.22 -27.47
#